data_AF-A0A3D5VE34-F1
#
_entry.id   AF-A0A3D5VE34-F1
#
_cell.length_a   1.000
_cell.length_b   1.000
_cell.length_c   1.000
_cell.angle_alpha   90.00
_cell.angle_beta   90.00
_cell.angle_gamma   90.00
#
_symmetry.space_group_name_H-M   'P 1'
#
loop_
_entity.id
_entity.type
_entity.pdbx_description
1 polymer ?
#
loop_
_entity_poly.entity_id
_entity_poly.type
_entity_poly.pdbx_seq_one_letter_code
_entity_poly.pdbx_strand_id
1 'polypeptide(L)'
;QAAMGEMIGNIAHQWRQPLAAVAAIVQSFEDAYEDGELDADYIEEKTDMMMDLLQHMSRTIDDFRNFFKPNKVKESFSLKENIKKTTKLIASSFKNNNIELQLELAEDIN
;
A
#
# COMPACT_ATOMS: atom_id res chain seq x y z
N GLN A 1 22.87 7.19 -4.02
CA GLN A 1 22.74 5.72 -4.20
C GLN A 1 22.20 4.97 -2.97
N ALA A 2 22.01 5.61 -1.80
CA ALA A 2 21.44 4.96 -0.60
C ALA A 2 19.89 4.89 -0.56
N ALA A 3 19.19 5.90 -1.09
CA ALA A 3 17.73 6.02 -0.97
C ALA A 3 16.92 4.86 -1.61
N MET A 4 17.45 4.23 -2.67
CA MET A 4 16.77 3.10 -3.35
C MET A 4 16.76 1.83 -2.49
N GLY A 5 17.87 1.52 -1.82
CA GLY A 5 17.95 0.34 -0.94
C GLY A 5 17.07 0.49 0.30
N GLU A 6 17.00 1.70 0.85
CA GLU A 6 16.16 2.02 2.01
C GLU A 6 14.67 1.93 1.66
N MET A 7 14.26 2.42 0.49
CA MET A 7 12.90 2.26 -0.02
C MET A 7 12.53 0.79 -0.29
N ILE A 8 13.43 -0.02 -0.86
CA ILE A 8 13.20 -1.47 -1.03
C ILE A 8 13.03 -2.16 0.33
N GLY A 9 13.82 -1.77 1.33
CA GLY A 9 13.67 -2.24 2.71
C GLY A 9 12.29 -1.90 3.28
N ASN A 10 11.81 -0.68 3.04
CA ASN A 10 10.48 -0.24 3.46
C ASN A 10 9.35 -1.03 2.77
N ILE A 11 9.49 -1.38 1.48
CA ILE A 11 8.54 -2.25 0.77
C ILE A 11 8.46 -3.63 1.41
N ALA A 12 9.62 -4.26 1.61
CA ALA A 12 9.67 -5.60 2.20
C ALA A 12 9.03 -5.60 3.60
N HIS A 13 9.19 -4.51 4.35
CA HIS A 13 8.52 -4.33 5.64
C HIS A 13 7.01 -4.14 5.51
N GLN A 14 6.57 -3.25 4.61
CA GLN A 14 5.16 -3.00 4.31
C GLN A 14 4.44 -4.26 3.83
N TRP A 15 5.12 -5.15 3.11
CA TRP A 15 4.58 -6.40 2.59
C TRP A 15 4.39 -7.50 3.63
N ARG A 16 5.19 -7.47 4.70
CA ARG A 16 5.07 -8.48 5.75
C ARG A 16 3.71 -8.44 6.44
N GLN A 17 3.11 -7.25 6.56
CA GLN A 17 1.81 -7.04 7.20
C GLN A 17 0.63 -7.65 6.42
N PRO A 18 0.37 -7.30 5.15
CA PRO A 18 -0.72 -7.88 4.37
C PRO A 18 -0.49 -9.37 4.12
N LEU A 19 0.75 -9.83 3.98
CA LEU A 19 1.03 -11.27 3.84
C LEU A 19 0.67 -12.05 5.11
N ALA A 20 0.94 -11.50 6.30
CA ALA A 20 0.50 -12.08 7.56
C ALA A 20 -1.03 -12.10 7.69
N ALA A 21 -1.70 -11.04 7.23
CA ALA A 21 -3.16 -10.99 7.20
C ALA A 21 -3.75 -12.04 6.25
N VAL A 22 -3.19 -12.21 5.04
CA VAL A 22 -3.60 -13.28 4.11
C VAL A 22 -3.40 -14.65 4.75
N ALA A 23 -2.25 -14.91 5.40
CA ALA A 23 -2.01 -16.17 6.07
C ALA A 23 -3.02 -16.44 7.20
N ALA A 24 -3.42 -15.41 7.95
CA ALA A 24 -4.44 -15.53 8.99
C ALA A 24 -5.83 -15.82 8.40
N ILE A 25 -6.20 -15.17 7.28
CA ILE A 25 -7.46 -15.46 6.58
C ILE A 25 -7.46 -16.89 6.04
N VAL A 26 -6.34 -17.39 5.51
CA VAL A 26 -6.24 -18.79 5.05
C VAL A 26 -6.45 -19.77 6.20
N GLN A 27 -5.81 -19.53 7.35
CA GLN A 27 -5.99 -20.37 8.55
C GLN A 27 -7.44 -20.34 9.06
N SER A 28 -8.12 -19.19 8.97
CA SER A 28 -9.50 -19.09 9.45
C SER A 28 -10.50 -19.95 8.68
N PHE A 29 -10.18 -20.41 7.46
CA PHE A 29 -11.00 -21.40 6.75
C PHE A 29 -10.96 -22.77 7.42
N GLU A 30 -9.80 -23.20 7.93
CA GLU A 30 -9.68 -24.47 8.66
C GLU A 30 -10.49 -24.38 9.96
N ASP A 31 -10.33 -23.28 10.72
CA ASP A 31 -11.08 -23.03 11.96
C ASP A 31 -12.60 -23.01 11.70
N ALA A 32 -13.06 -22.24 10.70
CA ALA A 32 -14.49 -22.15 10.36
C ALA A 32 -15.07 -23.50 9.90
N TYR A 33 -14.28 -24.35 9.26
CA TYR A 33 -14.72 -25.70 8.90
C TYR A 33 -14.88 -26.59 10.14
N GLU A 34 -13.92 -26.55 11.06
CA GLU A 34 -13.97 -27.31 12.31
C GLU A 34 -15.16 -26.89 13.20
N ASP A 35 -15.46 -25.60 13.23
CA ASP A 35 -16.57 -25.04 14.01
C ASP A 35 -17.94 -25.14 13.31
N GLY A 36 -17.97 -25.58 12.04
CA GLY A 36 -19.21 -25.71 11.25
C GLY A 36 -19.80 -24.37 10.78
N GLU A 37 -18.97 -23.32 10.73
CA GLU A 37 -19.30 -21.96 10.30
C GLU A 37 -18.91 -21.68 8.84
N LEU A 38 -18.30 -22.66 8.14
CA LEU A 38 -17.88 -22.51 6.76
C LEU A 38 -19.07 -22.63 5.79
N ASP A 39 -19.59 -21.49 5.35
CA ASP A 39 -20.60 -21.38 4.29
C ASP A 39 -20.12 -20.58 3.08
N ALA A 40 -20.99 -20.45 2.07
CA ALA A 40 -20.66 -19.74 0.83
C ALA A 40 -20.36 -18.25 1.06
N ASP A 41 -21.10 -17.61 1.96
CA ASP A 41 -20.96 -16.18 2.26
C ASP A 41 -19.61 -15.92 2.98
N TYR A 42 -19.23 -16.81 3.91
CA TYR A 42 -17.92 -16.78 4.56
C TYR A 42 -16.79 -16.92 3.53
N ILE A 43 -16.92 -17.89 2.60
CA ILE A 43 -15.91 -18.12 1.56
C ILE A 43 -15.76 -16.88 0.67
N GLU A 44 -16.87 -16.28 0.23
CA GLU A 44 -16.88 -15.09 -0.60
C GLU A 44 -16.23 -13.91 0.13
N GLU A 45 -16.65 -13.63 1.36
CA GLU A 45 -16.10 -12.54 2.18
C GLU A 45 -14.57 -12.68 2.37
N LYS A 46 -14.11 -13.86 2.81
CA LYS A 46 -12.68 -14.08 3.05
C LYS A 46 -11.87 -14.04 1.77
N THR A 47 -12.40 -14.55 0.67
CA THR A 47 -11.76 -14.48 -0.65
C THR A 47 -11.60 -13.04 -1.10
N ASP A 48 -12.65 -12.23 -1.00
CA ASP A 48 -12.62 -10.82 -1.39
C ASP A 48 -11.63 -10.03 -0.54
N MET A 49 -11.62 -10.24 0.78
CA MET A 49 -10.64 -9.63 1.68
C MET A 49 -9.20 -9.96 1.28
N MET A 50 -8.90 -11.22 0.96
CA MET A 50 -7.56 -11.61 0.51
C MET A 50 -7.22 -10.97 -0.83
N MET A 51 -8.16 -10.95 -1.78
CA MET A 51 -7.94 -10.35 -3.10
C MET A 51 -7.67 -8.85 -3.01
N ASP A 52 -8.36 -8.13 -2.13
CA ASP A 52 -8.12 -6.70 -1.87
C ASP A 52 -6.73 -6.45 -1.29
N LEU A 53 -6.28 -7.28 -0.35
CA LEU A 53 -4.92 -7.21 0.20
C LEU A 53 -3.86 -7.46 -0.89
N LEU A 54 -4.04 -8.51 -1.71
CA LEU A 54 -3.14 -8.83 -2.81
C LEU A 54 -3.09 -7.72 -3.87
N GLN A 55 -4.24 -7.13 -4.21
CA GLN A 55 -4.29 -5.98 -5.11
C GLN A 55 -3.60 -4.76 -4.52
N HIS A 56 -3.76 -4.50 -3.22
CA HIS A 56 -3.07 -3.40 -2.55
C HIS A 56 -1.54 -3.59 -2.58
N MET A 57 -1.06 -4.80 -2.31
CA MET A 57 0.36 -5.15 -2.43
C MET A 57 0.86 -4.95 -3.87
N SER A 58 0.09 -5.38 -4.86
CA SER A 58 0.42 -5.24 -6.29
C SER A 58 0.53 -3.75 -6.71
N ARG A 59 -0.47 -2.93 -6.37
CA ARG A 59 -0.45 -1.48 -6.63
C ARG A 59 0.77 -0.81 -6.01
N THR A 60 1.16 -1.24 -4.81
CA THR A 60 2.36 -0.74 -4.15
C THR A 60 3.61 -1.04 -4.99
N ILE A 61 3.77 -2.24 -5.57
CA ILE A 61 4.89 -2.54 -6.48
C ILE A 61 4.92 -1.58 -7.65
N ASP A 62 3.76 -1.37 -8.29
CA ASP A 62 3.66 -0.52 -9.47
C ASP A 62 4.05 0.92 -9.13
N ASP A 63 3.60 1.45 -8.00
CA ASP A 63 3.98 2.78 -7.52
C ASP A 63 5.50 2.90 -7.34
N PHE A 64 6.14 1.89 -6.74
CA PHE A 64 7.60 1.86 -6.62
C PHE A 64 8.30 1.74 -7.97
N ARG A 65 7.85 0.84 -8.85
CA ARG A 65 8.42 0.66 -10.19
C ARG A 65 8.31 1.95 -11.01
N ASN A 66 7.20 2.66 -10.91
CA ASN A 66 6.96 3.91 -11.61
C ASN A 66 7.80 5.06 -11.02
N PHE A 67 8.02 5.09 -9.70
CA PHE A 67 8.92 6.06 -9.07
C PHE A 67 10.36 5.97 -9.62
N PHE A 68 10.84 4.76 -9.96
CA PHE A 68 12.18 4.55 -10.50
C PHE A 68 12.26 4.58 -12.03
N LYS A 69 11.15 4.78 -12.75
CA LYS A 69 11.19 5.00 -14.20
C LYS A 69 11.66 6.44 -14.46
N PRO A 70 12.86 6.66 -15.06
CA PRO A 70 13.26 8.00 -15.47
C PRO A 70 12.45 8.37 -16.72
N ASN A 71 11.23 8.86 -16.53
CA ASN A 71 10.46 9.43 -17.63
C ASN A 71 11.09 10.81 -17.94
N LYS A 72 11.96 10.86 -18.95
CA LYS A 72 12.68 12.09 -19.36
C LYS A 72 11.84 12.99 -20.28
N VAL A 73 10.57 12.65 -20.49
CA VAL A 73 9.65 13.45 -21.29
C VAL A 73 9.14 14.60 -20.43
N LYS A 74 9.30 15.83 -20.92
CA LYS A 74 8.68 16.99 -20.27
C LYS A 74 7.16 16.87 -20.45
N GLU A 75 6.45 16.83 -19.35
CA GLU A 75 4.99 16.82 -19.30
C GLU A 75 4.50 17.89 -18.33
N SER A 76 3.33 18.47 -18.59
CA SER A 76 2.65 19.29 -17.59
C SER A 76 2.26 18.39 -16.43
N PHE A 77 2.57 18.81 -15.21
CA PHE A 77 2.23 18.08 -14.00
C PHE A 77 1.70 19.03 -12.93
N SER A 78 0.89 18.50 -12.02
CA SER A 78 0.47 19.22 -10.83
C SER A 78 1.51 19.08 -9.73
N LEU A 79 2.12 20.18 -9.31
CA LEU A 79 3.06 20.17 -8.18
C LEU A 79 2.31 19.82 -6.89
N LYS A 80 1.12 20.39 -6.71
CA LYS A 80 0.22 20.08 -5.59
C LYS A 80 -0.13 18.60 -5.51
N GLU A 81 -0.50 17.97 -6.62
CA GLU A 81 -0.83 16.54 -6.64
C GLU A 81 0.40 15.66 -6.37
N ASN A 82 1.56 16.01 -6.93
CA ASN A 82 2.79 15.27 -6.69
C ASN A 82 3.26 15.36 -5.23
N ILE A 83 3.13 16.52 -4.59
CA ILE A 83 3.40 16.66 -3.16
C ILE A 83 2.45 15.79 -2.35
N LYS A 84 1.14 15.81 -2.64
CA LYS A 84 0.15 14.94 -1.97
C LYS A 84 0.46 13.45 -2.14
N LYS A 85 0.79 13.01 -3.35
CA LYS A 85 1.17 11.61 -3.64
C LYS A 85 2.41 11.21 -2.84
N THR A 86 3.45 12.04 -2.87
CA THR A 86 4.70 11.81 -2.16
C THR A 86 4.47 11.73 -0.65
N THR A 87 3.71 12.68 -0.09
CA THR A 87 3.34 12.68 1.33
C THR A 87 2.59 11.42 1.73
N LYS A 88 1.65 10.95 0.90
CA LYS A 88 0.88 9.73 1.17
C LYS A 88 1.77 8.50 1.28
N LEU A 89 2.83 8.41 0.47
CA LEU A 89 3.79 7.30 0.51
C LEU A 89 4.56 7.24 1.84
N ILE A 90 4.85 8.39 2.45
CA ILE A 90 5.60 8.48 3.72
C ILE A 90 4.72 8.68 4.96
N ALA A 91 3.40 8.80 4.78
CA ALA A 91 2.45 9.10 5.85
C ALA A 91 2.49 8.06 6.98
N SER A 92 2.65 6.78 6.65
CA SER A 92 2.76 5.70 7.64
C SER A 92 3.97 5.87 8.58
N SER A 93 5.08 6.41 8.06
CA SER A 93 6.27 6.70 8.88
C SER A 93 5.98 7.79 9.90
N PHE A 94 5.33 8.88 9.49
CA PHE A 94 4.94 9.96 10.39
C PHE A 94 3.91 9.51 11.43
N LYS A 95 2.90 8.74 11.02
CA LYS A 95 1.88 8.18 11.94
C LYS A 95 2.51 7.29 13.02
N ASN A 96 3.46 6.42 12.64
CA ASN A 96 4.16 5.56 13.59
C ASN A 96 5.02 6.33 14.61
N ASN A 97 5.42 7.55 14.25
CA ASN A 97 6.18 8.45 15.12
C ASN A 97 5.29 9.50 15.82
N ASN A 98 3.96 9.38 15.73
CA ASN A 98 3.00 10.37 16.24
C ASN A 98 3.26 11.80 15.74
N ILE A 99 3.68 11.93 14.49
CA ILE A 99 3.92 13.21 13.82
C ILE A 99 2.72 13.52 12.92
N GLU A 100 2.09 14.67 13.15
CA GLU A 100 1.07 15.22 12.26
C GLU A 100 1.73 16.08 11.19
N LEU A 101 1.36 15.85 9.92
CA LEU A 101 1.86 16.63 8.80
C LEU A 101 0.74 17.51 8.24
N GLN A 102 0.95 18.83 8.24
CA GLN A 102 0.06 19.80 7.64
C GLN A 102 0.64 20.31 6.31
N LEU A 103 -0.19 20.33 5.27
CA LEU A 103 0.21 20.77 3.93
C LEU A 103 -0.49 22.08 3.56
N GLU A 104 0.29 23.14 3.42
CA GLU A 104 -0.15 24.43 2.87
C GLU A 104 0.35 24.54 1.43
N LEU A 105 -0.53 24.24 0.47
CA LEU A 105 -0.17 24.18 -0.95
C LEU A 105 -0.94 25.25 -1.73
N ALA A 106 -0.20 26.12 -2.43
CA ALA A 106 -0.77 27.03 -3.42
C ALA A 106 -1.29 26.26 -4.65
N GLU A 107 -2.14 26.90 -5.44
CA GLU A 107 -2.56 26.35 -6.74
C GLU A 107 -1.38 26.32 -7.72
N ASP A 108 -1.43 25.36 -8.65
CA ASP A 108 -0.41 25.24 -9.67
C ASP A 108 -0.44 26.45 -10.62
N ILE A 109 0.74 26.88 -11.06
CA ILE A 109 0.89 27.94 -12.05
C ILE A 109 0.76 27.27 -13.43
N ASN A 110 -0.30 27.60 -14.17
CA ASN A 110 -0.53 27.12 -15.54
C ASN A 110 0.56 27.59 -16.51
#